data_AF-A0A7G1I987-F1
#
_entry.id   AF-A0A7G1I987-F1
#
_cell.length_a   1.000
_cell.length_b   1.000
_cell.length_c   1.000
_cell.angle_alpha   90.00
_cell.angle_beta   90.00
_cell.angle_gamma   90.00
#
_symmetry.space_group_name_H-M   'P 1'
#
loop_
_entity.id
_entity.type
_entity.pdbx_description
1 polymer ?
#
loop_
_entity_poly.entity_id
_entity_poly.type
_entity_poly.pdbx_seq_one_letter_code
_entity_poly.pdbx_strand_id
1 'polypeptide(L)'
;MGISVEFSHHEGAPGQQEIDLRFADALSMADNVMTFRYVIKEVALEEGVRATFMPKPFGQHPGSAMHTHMSLFEGDVNAFHSPDDPLQLSDVGKSFIAGILEHASEISAVTNQWVNSYKRLVQGGEAPTAASWGAANRSALVRVPMYTRTKPRRGASRCAAPTRPVTPT
;
A
#
# COMPACT_ATOMS: atom_id res chain seq x y z
N MET A 1 1.16 5.47 22.27
CA MET A 1 0.54 5.54 20.92
C MET A 1 0.10 4.19 20.38
N GLY A 2 0.71 3.05 20.75
CA GLY A 2 0.15 1.73 20.43
C GLY A 2 0.23 1.30 18.95
N ILE A 3 0.75 2.15 18.06
CA ILE A 3 0.96 1.84 16.65
C ILE A 3 2.09 0.82 16.53
N SER A 4 1.77 -0.39 16.07
CA SER A 4 2.76 -1.44 15.90
C SER A 4 3.48 -1.29 14.56
N VAL A 5 4.81 -1.23 14.60
CA VAL A 5 5.68 -1.19 13.41
C VAL A 5 6.11 -2.62 13.02
N GLU A 6 6.15 -2.91 11.73
CA GLU A 6 6.65 -4.17 11.18
C GLU A 6 8.10 -4.06 10.73
N PHE A 7 8.42 -3.01 9.98
CA PHE A 7 9.73 -2.82 9.37
C PHE A 7 9.99 -1.33 9.06
N SER A 8 11.24 -0.96 8.82
CA SER A 8 11.60 0.39 8.37
C SER A 8 12.86 0.32 7.50
N HIS A 9 12.91 1.08 6.42
CA HIS A 9 14.09 1.16 5.56
C HIS A 9 14.19 2.48 4.79
N HIS A 10 15.40 2.74 4.28
CA HIS A 10 15.64 3.81 3.33
C HIS A 10 15.05 3.44 1.96
N GLU A 11 14.47 4.43 1.29
CA GLU A 11 13.77 4.29 0.02
C GLU A 11 14.61 4.78 -1.17
N GLY A 12 14.07 4.64 -2.39
CA GLY A 12 14.83 4.91 -3.62
C GLY A 12 15.33 6.36 -3.83
N ALA A 13 14.79 7.35 -3.12
CA ALA A 13 15.24 8.75 -3.22
C ALA A 13 16.10 9.20 -2.02
N PRO A 14 17.04 10.15 -2.20
CA PRO A 14 17.78 10.75 -1.10
C PRO A 14 16.84 11.30 -0.03
N GLY A 15 17.03 10.87 1.23
CA GLY A 15 16.18 11.29 2.36
C GLY A 15 14.77 10.69 2.41
N GLN A 16 14.38 9.84 1.46
CA GLN A 16 13.10 9.13 1.49
C GLN A 16 13.18 7.93 2.44
N GLN A 17 12.15 7.73 3.26
CA GLN A 17 12.06 6.65 4.23
C GLN A 17 10.70 5.95 4.10
N GLU A 18 10.68 4.65 4.33
CA GLU A 18 9.46 3.84 4.48
C GLU A 18 9.45 3.18 5.86
N ILE A 19 8.30 3.25 6.53
CA ILE A 19 8.05 2.57 7.80
C ILE A 19 6.73 1.82 7.63
N ASP A 20 6.81 0.51 7.69
CA ASP A 20 5.67 -0.38 7.56
C ASP A 20 4.96 -0.54 8.89
N LEU A 21 3.65 -0.34 8.88
CA LEU A 21 2.79 -0.58 10.03
C LEU A 21 2.22 -2.01 9.97
N ARG A 22 2.10 -2.66 11.12
CA ARG A 22 1.35 -3.93 11.17
C ARG A 22 -0.12 -3.67 10.88
N PHE A 23 -0.74 -4.62 10.19
CA PHE A 23 -2.16 -4.54 9.85
C PHE A 23 -3.04 -4.44 11.11
N ALA A 24 -4.15 -3.72 10.96
CA ALA A 24 -5.25 -3.62 11.91
C ALA A 24 -6.57 -3.68 11.12
N ASP A 25 -7.70 -3.67 11.82
CA ASP A 25 -9.00 -3.45 11.16
C ASP A 25 -9.03 -2.08 10.47
N ALA A 26 -9.95 -1.91 9.51
CA ALA A 26 -9.94 -0.75 8.61
C ALA A 26 -10.02 0.60 9.33
N LEU A 27 -10.84 0.72 10.38
CA LEU A 27 -11.02 1.97 11.10
C LEU A 27 -9.80 2.29 11.95
N SER A 28 -9.34 1.31 12.76
CA SER A 28 -8.11 1.47 13.54
C SER A 28 -6.90 1.76 12.67
N MET A 29 -6.84 1.17 11.47
CA MET A 29 -5.75 1.42 10.53
C MET A 29 -5.78 2.86 9.99
N ALA A 30 -6.96 3.41 9.69
CA ALA A 30 -7.10 4.80 9.27
C ALA A 30 -6.63 5.78 10.37
N ASP A 31 -7.04 5.54 11.62
CA ASP A 31 -6.60 6.34 12.78
C ASP A 31 -5.08 6.23 12.99
N ASN A 32 -4.53 5.03 12.85
CA ASN A 32 -3.09 4.79 12.96
C ASN A 32 -2.32 5.54 11.87
N VAL A 33 -2.79 5.57 10.61
CA VAL A 33 -2.14 6.32 9.53
C VAL A 33 -2.10 7.81 9.84
N MET A 34 -3.23 8.39 10.26
CA MET A 34 -3.31 9.82 10.57
C MET A 34 -2.41 10.20 11.76
N THR A 35 -2.44 9.39 12.82
CA THR A 35 -1.58 9.57 14.00
C THR A 35 -0.11 9.41 13.62
N PHE A 36 0.24 8.40 12.85
CA PHE A 36 1.60 8.13 12.39
C PHE A 36 2.17 9.32 11.61
N ARG A 37 1.41 9.88 10.67
CA ARG A 37 1.83 11.06 9.91
C ARG A 37 2.08 12.28 10.78
N TYR A 38 1.24 12.49 11.78
CA TYR A 38 1.40 13.59 12.72
C TYR A 38 2.70 13.43 13.52
N VAL A 39 2.90 12.25 14.13
CA VAL A 39 4.09 11.92 14.91
C VAL A 39 5.37 12.10 14.09
N ILE A 40 5.41 11.61 12.85
CA ILE A 40 6.59 11.73 11.98
C ILE A 40 6.91 13.21 11.70
N LYS A 41 5.91 14.07 11.56
CA LYS A 41 6.14 15.51 11.38
C LYS A 41 6.67 16.17 12.65
N GLU A 42 6.11 15.84 13.81
CA GLU A 42 6.57 16.41 15.09
C GLU A 42 8.01 16.00 15.38
N VAL A 43 8.33 14.70 15.28
CA VAL A 43 9.70 14.20 15.48
C VAL A 43 10.67 14.82 14.47
N ALA A 44 10.28 14.96 13.21
CA ALA A 44 11.12 15.62 12.21
C ALA A 44 11.43 17.08 12.61
N LEU A 45 10.43 17.82 13.09
CA LEU A 45 10.60 19.21 13.52
C LEU A 45 11.51 19.32 14.75
N GLU A 46 11.39 18.40 15.71
CA GLU A 46 12.28 18.31 16.88
C GLU A 46 13.74 18.07 16.47
N GLU A 47 13.97 17.27 15.44
CA GLU A 47 15.29 16.98 14.87
C GLU A 47 15.77 18.05 13.86
N GLY A 48 15.06 19.17 13.73
CA GLY A 48 15.45 20.29 12.86
C GLY A 48 15.30 20.02 11.36
N VAL A 49 14.55 18.98 10.98
CA VAL A 49 14.24 18.63 9.59
C VAL A 49 12.73 18.74 9.32
N ARG A 50 12.31 18.64 8.05
CA ARG A 50 10.88 18.71 7.69
C ARG A 50 10.45 17.46 6.96
N ALA A 51 9.61 16.67 7.59
CA ALA A 51 8.94 15.55 6.92
C ALA A 51 7.85 16.06 5.97
N THR A 52 7.76 15.44 4.79
CA THR A 52 6.70 15.69 3.82
C THR A 52 6.14 14.37 3.30
N PHE A 53 4.82 14.31 3.17
CA PHE A 53 4.08 13.19 2.57
C PHE A 53 3.57 13.57 1.17
N MET A 54 4.15 14.61 0.56
CA MET A 54 3.80 15.04 -0.79
C MET A 54 4.14 13.91 -1.79
N PRO A 55 3.26 13.59 -2.76
CA PRO A 55 3.48 12.46 -3.67
C PRO A 55 4.74 12.57 -4.54
N LYS A 56 5.14 13.79 -4.89
CA LYS A 56 6.25 14.06 -5.81
C LYS A 56 6.89 15.42 -5.45
N PRO A 57 7.71 15.48 -4.38
CA PRO A 57 8.35 16.73 -3.96
C PRO A 57 9.50 17.13 -4.90
N PHE A 58 10.17 16.16 -5.51
CA PHE A 58 11.29 16.38 -6.43
C PHE A 58 11.00 15.73 -7.79
N GLY A 59 11.14 16.50 -8.87
CA GLY A 59 10.83 16.02 -10.23
C GLY A 59 11.71 14.83 -10.66
N GLN A 60 13.02 14.90 -10.34
CA GLN A 60 14.03 13.95 -10.81
C GLN A 60 14.20 12.70 -9.92
N HIS A 61 13.52 12.64 -8.77
CA HIS A 61 13.65 11.52 -7.83
C HIS A 61 12.33 10.74 -7.69
N PRO A 62 12.37 9.48 -7.23
CA PRO A 62 11.17 8.73 -6.89
C PRO A 62 10.18 9.52 -6.01
N GLY A 63 8.88 9.30 -6.26
CA GLY A 63 7.81 9.92 -5.48
C GLY A 63 7.39 9.05 -4.29
N SER A 64 6.77 9.66 -3.29
CA SER A 64 6.22 8.95 -2.12
C SER A 64 4.78 8.49 -2.38
N ALA A 65 4.41 7.36 -1.80
CA ALA A 65 3.06 6.82 -1.85
C ALA A 65 2.76 6.03 -0.58
N MET A 66 1.51 5.57 -0.46
CA MET A 66 1.08 4.68 0.59
C MET A 66 0.45 3.45 -0.03
N HIS A 67 1.23 2.38 -0.16
CA HIS A 67 0.67 1.10 -0.60
C HIS A 67 -0.28 0.57 0.49
N THR A 68 -1.46 0.12 0.11
CA THR A 68 -2.47 -0.35 1.07
C THR A 68 -2.76 -1.82 0.84
N HIS A 69 -2.31 -2.65 1.78
CA HIS A 69 -2.55 -4.08 1.78
C HIS A 69 -3.97 -4.35 2.31
N MET A 70 -4.84 -4.88 1.44
CA MET A 70 -6.22 -5.21 1.82
C MET A 70 -6.41 -6.73 1.87
N SER A 71 -7.18 -7.18 2.85
CA SER A 71 -7.58 -8.57 3.02
C SER A 71 -8.98 -8.61 3.60
N LEU A 72 -9.81 -9.53 3.12
CA LEU A 72 -11.15 -9.77 3.66
C LEU A 72 -11.14 -11.05 4.51
N PHE A 73 -11.76 -10.99 5.68
CA PHE A 73 -11.89 -12.14 6.57
C PHE A 73 -13.36 -12.46 6.81
N GLU A 74 -13.69 -13.74 6.76
CA GLU A 74 -14.97 -14.29 7.19
C GLU A 74 -14.72 -15.08 8.49
N GLY A 75 -15.00 -14.46 9.63
CA GLY A 75 -14.51 -14.93 10.93
C GLY A 75 -12.98 -14.92 10.96
N ASP A 76 -12.37 -16.07 11.23
CA ASP A 76 -10.91 -16.22 11.29
C ASP A 76 -10.28 -16.67 9.95
N VAL A 77 -11.09 -16.84 8.90
CA VAL A 77 -10.65 -17.34 7.60
C VAL A 77 -10.44 -16.18 6.63
N ASN A 78 -9.25 -16.10 6.04
CA ASN A 78 -8.98 -15.14 4.97
C ASN A 78 -9.73 -15.56 3.69
N ALA A 79 -10.75 -14.79 3.32
CA ALA A 79 -11.61 -15.06 2.18
C ALA A 79 -10.88 -14.93 0.83
N PHE A 80 -9.71 -14.28 0.76
CA PHE A 80 -8.93 -14.15 -0.48
C PHE A 80 -8.03 -15.35 -0.77
N HIS A 81 -7.81 -16.24 0.21
CA HIS A 81 -6.92 -17.38 0.02
C HIS A 81 -7.68 -18.60 -0.48
N SER A 82 -7.19 -19.23 -1.54
CA SER A 82 -7.63 -20.57 -1.97
C SER A 82 -6.42 -21.46 -2.25
N PRO A 83 -6.27 -22.62 -1.58
CA PRO A 83 -5.13 -23.51 -1.81
C PRO A 83 -5.14 -24.18 -3.19
N ASP A 84 -6.30 -24.25 -3.86
CA ASP A 84 -6.50 -24.96 -5.12
C ASP A 84 -6.17 -24.09 -6.35
N ASP A 85 -6.03 -22.77 -6.16
CA ASP A 85 -5.65 -21.84 -7.22
C ASP A 85 -4.12 -21.73 -7.34
N PRO A 86 -3.53 -21.73 -8.55
CA PRO A 86 -2.08 -21.59 -8.72
C PRO A 86 -1.47 -20.31 -8.12
N LEU A 87 -2.25 -19.23 -8.03
CA LEU A 87 -1.86 -17.97 -7.40
C LEU A 87 -2.27 -17.89 -5.92
N GLN A 88 -2.83 -18.98 -5.39
CA GLN A 88 -3.43 -19.08 -4.07
C GLN A 88 -4.57 -18.06 -3.83
N LEU A 89 -5.24 -17.66 -4.90
CA LEU A 89 -6.24 -16.58 -4.88
C LEU A 89 -7.64 -17.16 -5.10
N SER A 90 -8.55 -16.93 -4.14
CA SER A 90 -9.94 -17.37 -4.23
C SER A 90 -10.73 -16.58 -5.27
N ASP A 91 -11.92 -17.07 -5.64
CA ASP A 91 -12.83 -16.35 -6.51
C ASP A 91 -13.32 -15.03 -5.88
N VAL A 92 -13.50 -14.99 -4.56
CA VAL A 92 -13.78 -13.76 -3.81
C VAL A 92 -12.64 -12.75 -3.98
N GLY A 93 -11.38 -13.21 -3.85
CA GLY A 93 -10.21 -12.37 -4.07
C GLY A 93 -10.13 -11.85 -5.51
N LYS A 94 -10.40 -12.70 -6.51
CA LYS A 94 -10.44 -12.30 -7.92
C LYS A 94 -11.54 -11.28 -8.21
N SER A 95 -12.75 -11.49 -7.68
CA SER A 95 -13.87 -10.55 -7.81
C SER A 95 -13.58 -9.21 -7.12
N PHE A 96 -12.92 -9.24 -5.97
CA PHE A 96 -12.49 -8.01 -5.29
C PHE A 96 -11.49 -7.21 -6.15
N ILE A 97 -10.49 -7.87 -6.73
CA ILE A 97 -9.54 -7.24 -7.67
C ILE A 97 -10.29 -6.69 -8.88
N ALA A 98 -11.22 -7.44 -9.46
CA ALA A 98 -12.01 -6.99 -10.60
C ALA A 98 -12.77 -5.69 -10.29
N GLY A 99 -13.40 -5.59 -9.12
CA GLY A 99 -14.09 -4.36 -8.70
C GLY A 99 -13.15 -3.16 -8.55
N ILE A 100 -11.93 -3.36 -8.03
CA ILE A 100 -10.93 -2.28 -7.94
C ILE A 100 -10.50 -1.80 -9.34
N LEU A 101 -10.30 -2.74 -10.27
CA LEU A 101 -9.88 -2.40 -11.64
C LEU A 101 -10.99 -1.68 -12.41
N GLU A 102 -12.23 -2.14 -12.26
CA GLU A 102 -13.42 -1.52 -12.87
C GLU A 102 -13.56 -0.06 -12.43
N HIS A 103 -13.39 0.21 -11.13
CA HIS A 103 -13.55 1.55 -10.57
C HIS A 103 -12.24 2.35 -10.43
N ALA A 104 -11.15 1.90 -11.05
CA ALA A 104 -9.83 2.47 -10.85
C ALA A 104 -9.76 3.97 -11.19
N SER A 105 -10.48 4.40 -12.22
CA SER A 105 -10.52 5.80 -12.66
C SER A 105 -11.24 6.69 -11.65
N GLU A 106 -12.38 6.22 -11.13
CA GLU A 106 -13.24 6.95 -10.21
C GLU A 106 -12.61 7.04 -8.82
N ILE A 107 -12.14 5.90 -8.27
CA ILE A 107 -11.49 5.89 -6.94
C ILE A 107 -10.16 6.65 -6.96
N SER A 108 -9.55 6.86 -8.14
CA SER A 108 -8.36 7.68 -8.27
C SER A 108 -8.62 9.12 -7.84
N ALA A 109 -9.81 9.68 -8.00
CA ALA A 109 -10.11 11.03 -7.53
C ALA A 109 -10.02 11.16 -6.00
N VAL A 110 -10.36 10.10 -5.26
CA VAL A 110 -10.33 10.06 -3.80
C VAL A 110 -8.94 9.72 -3.29
N THR A 111 -8.32 8.70 -3.87
CA THR A 111 -6.98 8.25 -3.46
C THR A 111 -5.92 9.28 -3.87
N ASN A 112 -5.98 9.80 -5.10
CA ASN A 112 -5.02 10.76 -5.66
C ASN A 112 -5.49 12.21 -5.56
N GLN A 113 -6.12 12.63 -4.46
CA GLN A 113 -6.89 13.88 -4.39
C GLN A 113 -6.16 15.18 -4.79
N TRP A 114 -4.82 15.23 -4.78
CA TRP A 114 -4.05 16.43 -5.17
C TRP A 114 -3.57 16.41 -6.62
N VAL A 115 -3.46 17.59 -7.23
CA VAL A 115 -2.75 17.79 -8.52
C VAL A 115 -1.34 17.18 -8.49
N ASN A 116 -0.65 17.26 -7.34
CA ASN A 116 0.69 16.72 -7.19
C ASN A 116 0.74 15.17 -7.21
N SER A 117 -0.36 14.49 -6.89
CA SER A 117 -0.47 13.03 -6.98
C SER A 117 -0.26 12.56 -8.41
N TYR A 118 -0.86 13.26 -9.38
CA TYR A 118 -0.77 12.91 -10.80
C TYR A 118 0.63 13.16 -11.40
N LYS A 119 1.45 14.02 -10.78
CA LYS A 119 2.88 14.16 -11.16
C LYS A 119 3.71 12.93 -10.84
N ARG A 120 3.23 12.05 -9.95
CA ARG A 120 3.83 10.74 -9.67
C ARG A 120 3.37 9.68 -10.68
N LEU A 121 2.14 9.80 -11.22
CA LEU A 121 1.54 8.87 -12.17
C LEU A 121 2.02 9.11 -13.61
N VAL A 122 3.34 9.19 -13.79
CA VAL A 122 3.97 9.39 -15.09
C VAL A 122 4.77 8.16 -15.49
N GLN A 123 4.83 7.90 -16.79
CA GLN A 123 5.54 6.75 -17.34
C GLN A 123 7.04 6.81 -16.99
N GLY A 124 7.62 5.67 -16.58
CA GLY A 124 9.05 5.55 -16.24
C GLY A 124 9.37 5.49 -14.74
N GLY A 125 8.39 5.65 -13.86
CA GLY A 125 8.52 5.38 -12.42
C GLY A 125 7.92 4.02 -12.00
N GLU A 126 8.05 3.64 -10.72
CA GLU A 126 7.40 2.45 -10.16
C GLU A 126 5.89 2.63 -9.92
N ALA A 127 5.32 3.80 -10.26
CA ALA A 127 3.91 4.09 -10.05
C ALA A 127 3.03 3.43 -11.12
N PRO A 128 1.85 2.90 -10.75
CA PRO A 128 0.94 2.32 -11.72
C PRO A 128 0.34 3.41 -12.61
N THR A 129 0.43 3.24 -13.94
CA THR A 129 -0.14 4.17 -14.93
C THR A 129 -1.37 3.60 -15.64
N ALA A 130 -1.74 2.35 -15.35
CA ALA A 130 -2.88 1.67 -15.95
C ALA A 130 -3.61 0.80 -14.93
N ALA A 131 -4.92 0.66 -15.09
CA ALA A 131 -5.75 -0.29 -14.36
C ALA A 131 -5.31 -1.71 -14.73
N SER A 132 -4.40 -2.26 -13.93
CA SER A 132 -3.75 -3.54 -14.19
C SER A 132 -3.52 -4.28 -12.88
N TRP A 133 -3.51 -5.60 -12.94
CA TRP A 133 -3.14 -6.43 -11.82
C TRP A 133 -2.07 -7.46 -12.22
N GLY A 134 -1.32 -7.96 -11.24
CA GLY A 134 -0.35 -9.01 -11.50
C GLY A 134 0.27 -9.62 -10.26
N ALA A 135 0.64 -10.90 -10.38
CA ALA A 135 1.41 -11.61 -9.37
C ALA A 135 2.85 -11.07 -9.34
N ALA A 136 3.33 -10.67 -8.16
CA ALA A 136 4.66 -10.10 -7.95
C ALA A 136 5.04 -8.89 -8.85
N ASN A 137 4.09 -8.28 -9.57
CA ASN A 137 4.35 -7.16 -10.46
C ASN A 137 4.36 -5.84 -9.69
N ARG A 138 5.52 -5.18 -9.63
CA ARG A 138 5.69 -3.91 -8.91
C ARG A 138 5.16 -2.69 -9.67
N SER A 139 4.79 -2.83 -10.95
CA SER A 139 4.25 -1.72 -11.75
C SER A 139 2.72 -1.80 -11.91
N ALA A 140 2.09 -2.88 -11.45
CA ALA A 140 0.65 -3.06 -11.50
C ALA A 140 -0.08 -2.18 -10.45
N LEU A 141 -1.31 -1.78 -10.76
CA LEU A 141 -2.18 -1.06 -9.81
C LEU A 141 -2.54 -1.95 -8.61
N VAL A 142 -2.91 -3.20 -8.88
CA VAL A 142 -3.16 -4.22 -7.86
C VAL A 142 -2.09 -5.30 -7.98
N ARG A 143 -1.27 -5.44 -6.95
CA ARG A 143 -0.27 -6.49 -6.89
C ARG A 143 -0.82 -7.63 -6.05
N VAL A 144 -0.49 -8.87 -6.38
CA VAL A 144 -0.68 -10.01 -5.47
C VAL A 144 0.72 -10.50 -5.04
N PRO A 145 1.10 -10.39 -3.76
CA PRO A 145 2.36 -10.91 -3.26
C PRO A 145 2.38 -12.42 -3.39
N MET A 146 3.42 -12.97 -3.98
CA MET A 146 3.62 -14.41 -3.95
C MET A 146 4.25 -14.81 -2.62
N TYR A 147 3.59 -15.71 -1.89
CA TYR A 147 4.12 -16.26 -0.66
C TYR A 147 5.08 -17.41 -0.97
N THR A 148 6.33 -17.31 -0.52
CA THR A 148 7.24 -18.45 -0.52
C THR A 148 7.07 -19.24 0.78
N ARG A 149 6.87 -20.55 0.63
CA ARG A 149 6.56 -21.54 1.68
C ARG A 149 7.65 -21.70 2.77
N THR A 150 8.77 -20.97 2.68
CA THR A 150 10.02 -21.25 3.41
C THR A 150 10.25 -20.44 4.69
N LYS A 151 9.31 -19.57 5.12
CA LYS A 151 9.39 -18.92 6.45
C LYS A 151 8.18 -19.29 7.32
N PRO A 152 8.37 -20.08 8.40
CA PRO A 152 7.31 -20.31 9.36
C PRO A 152 7.23 -19.08 10.29
N ARG A 153 6.48 -18.06 9.88
CA ARG A 153 5.99 -17.04 10.82
C ARG A 153 4.52 -17.32 11.10
N ARG A 154 4.24 -17.53 12.38
CA ARG A 154 2.94 -17.88 12.98
C ARG A 154 1.84 -16.91 12.51
N GLY A 155 0.71 -17.48 12.09
CA GLY A 155 -0.59 -16.81 12.07
C GLY A 155 -0.99 -16.15 10.75
N ALA A 156 -2.07 -16.68 10.17
CA ALA A 156 -2.84 -16.21 9.02
C ALA A 156 -2.14 -16.25 7.65
N SER A 157 -2.72 -17.06 6.75
CA SER A 157 -2.53 -16.96 5.31
C SER A 157 -2.72 -15.51 4.87
N ARG A 158 -1.64 -14.85 4.44
CA ARG A 158 -1.68 -13.47 3.95
C ARG A 158 -1.77 -13.45 2.43
N CYS A 159 -2.86 -13.98 1.88
CA CYS A 159 -3.34 -13.48 0.59
C CYS A 159 -3.97 -12.11 0.87
N ALA A 160 -3.15 -11.08 0.82
CA ALA A 160 -3.63 -9.71 0.72
C ALA A 160 -3.58 -9.33 -0.76
N ALA A 161 -4.59 -8.59 -1.24
CA ALA A 161 -4.49 -7.82 -2.45
C ALA A 161 -3.98 -6.43 -2.04
N PRO A 162 -2.65 -6.15 -2.09
CA PRO A 162 -2.16 -4.80 -2.07
C PRO A 162 -2.67 -4.08 -3.30
N THR A 163 -3.75 -3.37 -3.08
CA THR A 163 -4.05 -2.18 -3.84
C THR A 163 -2.94 -1.18 -3.62
N ARG A 164 -2.52 -0.51 -4.68
CA ARG A 164 -1.75 0.72 -4.56
C ARG A 164 -2.73 1.88 -4.73
N PRO A 165 -3.64 2.16 -3.77
CA PRO A 165 -4.32 3.44 -3.78
C PRO A 165 -3.20 4.45 -3.63
N VAL A 166 -3.07 5.29 -4.65
CA VAL A 166 -1.96 6.21 -4.70
C VAL A 166 -2.38 7.36 -3.80
N THR A 167 -1.79 7.35 -2.60
CA THR A 167 -2.11 8.16 -1.41
C THR A 167 -3.49 7.90 -0.80
N PRO A 168 -3.55 7.85 0.52
CA PRO A 168 -4.39 8.73 1.28
C PRO A 168 -3.45 9.74 1.93
N THR A 169 -3.88 10.99 1.94
CA THR A 169 -3.33 11.92 2.92
C THR A 169 -3.65 11.38 4.29
#